data_AF-A0ABD5UVJ0-F1
#
_entry.id   AF-A0ABD5UVJ0-F1
#
_cell.length_a   1.000
_cell.length_b   1.000
_cell.length_c   1.000
_cell.angle_alpha   90.00
_cell.angle_beta   90.00
_cell.angle_gamma   90.00
#
_symmetry.space_group_name_H-M   'P 1'
#
loop_
_entity.id
_entity.type
_entity.pdbx_description
1 polymer ?
#
loop_
_entity_poly.entity_id
_entity_poly.type
_entity_poly.pdbx_seq_one_letter_code
_entity_poly.pdbx_strand_id
1 'polypeptide(L)'
;MSRSTLSIILASVLVATVLSGVVLAKPPGSGSERNGLTGDEVSTLWSRDSDEDQDGGTSLEQLASGTDITFKEPPRTAATWSEHDFDDLEAGDIDLSVYPPSASREDGSYIKDAHATIFGVHPSTRGHLEARRAPLYIAPAGTLRGFVDYRIDVPRTRSWGDTLVYWTLLSHDIERVSVKLDGETVASADGTHTPSIDYDLDGSGPSTLTIDAEIRTRLRKTVVDTEGSLHEYEFSYHAETVHVSDSVDVEVYTLDPSVRSAHYPNGDSGAVITQTQPWHGVHFSGTAGHVRGVWRYYTARDTDWDTLVRSTASQTEEVPSDALPVYVHAYPSAIGPRSEPVRDGPTIIDTWGIDRGSPNTIGPNVTVDAVDGVYTDSTSIATRTASSDLDHVEIRGLVRGESTIIPRRDFDTDRELRQSDLSVTTLRHNATAMTVQIELTERPSGSPIALHETSRSGAGRGSDRSGYVAVGDRRVKTNESGLVVVTVADPGIHTIRYHPGSWLTHEPAYVGETTTLRFHPLASVDGIVAFLIEVMWQLLPFVVMFYAGHRVLRQFGLHNR
;
A
#
# COMPACT_ATOMS: atom_id res chain seq x y z
N MET A 1 26.90 83.85 22.22
CA MET A 1 27.73 83.47 21.04
C MET A 1 27.56 81.96 20.88
N SER A 2 26.71 81.46 19.95
CA SER A 2 27.10 81.06 18.57
C SER A 2 28.33 80.15 18.59
N ARG A 3 28.39 78.91 18.08
CA ARG A 3 27.60 78.15 17.08
C ARG A 3 28.09 76.68 17.10
N SER A 4 27.20 75.74 16.75
CA SER A 4 27.41 74.42 16.10
C SER A 4 28.41 73.42 16.74
N THR A 5 28.07 72.15 16.99
CA THR A 5 27.58 71.18 16.00
C THR A 5 26.83 70.00 16.65
N LEU A 6 25.83 69.49 15.93
CA LEU A 6 25.18 68.19 16.08
C LEU A 6 26.19 67.04 16.06
N SER A 7 25.97 66.02 16.91
CA SER A 7 26.27 64.62 16.58
C SER A 7 25.17 63.74 17.16
N ILE A 8 24.20 63.41 16.31
CA ILE A 8 23.22 62.35 16.54
C ILE A 8 23.96 61.03 16.30
N ILE A 9 24.13 60.21 17.33
CA ILE A 9 24.60 58.84 17.19
C ILE A 9 23.40 58.00 16.75
N LEU A 10 23.32 57.75 15.45
CA LEU A 10 22.40 56.78 14.85
C LEU A 10 23.04 55.39 15.03
N ALA A 11 22.55 54.63 16.02
CA ALA A 11 22.91 53.22 16.17
C ALA A 11 22.10 52.40 15.16
N SER A 12 22.67 52.21 13.98
CA SER A 12 22.12 51.33 12.94
C SER A 12 22.43 49.87 13.32
N VAL A 13 21.51 49.22 14.05
CA VAL A 13 21.51 47.76 14.21
C VAL A 13 20.99 47.18 12.91
N LEU A 14 21.90 46.74 12.05
CA LEU A 14 21.60 46.03 10.81
C LEU A 14 21.34 44.56 11.18
N VAL A 15 20.09 44.26 11.57
CA VAL A 15 19.62 42.87 11.62
C VAL A 15 19.49 42.43 10.16
N ALA A 16 20.50 41.73 9.66
CA ALA A 16 20.37 40.98 8.42
C ALA A 16 19.45 39.79 8.69
N THR A 17 18.14 40.02 8.59
CA THR A 17 17.17 38.94 8.38
C THR A 17 17.47 38.34 7.02
N VAL A 18 18.20 37.22 7.00
CA VAL A 18 18.19 36.29 5.87
C VAL A 18 16.77 35.75 5.81
N LEU A 19 15.97 36.33 4.92
CA LEU A 19 14.76 35.67 4.44
C LEU A 19 15.25 34.51 3.58
N SER A 20 15.43 33.34 4.19
CA SER A 20 15.50 32.09 3.43
C SER A 20 14.13 31.89 2.81
N GLY A 21 13.96 32.38 1.58
CA GLY A 21 12.89 31.88 0.73
C GLY A 21 13.17 30.40 0.54
N VAL A 22 12.18 29.55 0.84
CA VAL A 22 12.26 28.13 0.53
C VAL A 22 12.39 28.03 -0.99
N VAL A 23 13.60 27.78 -1.48
CA VAL A 23 13.83 27.45 -2.89
C VAL A 23 13.50 25.97 -2.99
N LEU A 24 12.22 25.65 -3.23
CA LEU A 24 11.85 24.31 -3.68
C LEU A 24 12.49 24.11 -5.05
N ALA A 25 13.29 23.05 -5.21
CA ALA A 25 13.70 22.62 -6.54
C ALA A 25 12.43 22.39 -7.37
N LYS A 26 12.31 23.09 -8.50
CA LYS A 26 11.23 22.82 -9.44
C LYS A 26 11.55 21.49 -10.13
N PRO A 27 10.56 20.59 -10.29
CA PRO A 27 10.75 19.41 -11.10
C PRO A 27 11.34 19.80 -12.46
N PRO A 28 12.37 19.09 -12.95
CA PRO A 28 12.94 19.38 -14.25
C PRO A 28 11.90 19.21 -15.36
N GLY A 29 11.96 20.10 -16.34
CA GLY A 29 11.01 20.11 -17.46
C GLY A 29 11.18 18.89 -18.37
N SER A 30 10.07 18.40 -18.94
CA SER A 30 10.09 17.26 -19.85
C SER A 30 11.00 17.51 -21.06
N GLY A 31 11.93 16.57 -21.30
CA GLY A 31 12.80 16.56 -22.49
C GLY A 31 14.19 17.20 -22.34
N SER A 32 14.65 17.53 -21.12
CA SER A 32 15.96 18.18 -20.90
C SER A 32 17.09 17.24 -20.42
N GLU A 33 16.79 16.00 -20.03
CA GLU A 33 17.74 15.15 -19.31
C GLU A 33 17.95 13.77 -19.94
N ARG A 34 19.12 13.17 -19.68
CA ARG A 34 19.43 11.77 -20.03
C ARG A 34 19.05 10.82 -18.90
N ASN A 35 17.84 10.99 -18.36
CA ASN A 35 17.34 10.25 -17.20
C ASN A 35 16.73 8.87 -17.53
N GLY A 36 16.90 8.38 -18.76
CA GLY A 36 16.41 7.06 -19.20
C GLY A 36 14.88 6.94 -19.34
N LEU A 37 14.13 8.03 -19.12
CA LEU A 37 12.67 8.06 -19.17
C LEU A 37 12.14 8.90 -20.34
N THR A 38 10.92 8.60 -20.77
CA THR A 38 10.17 9.47 -21.69
C THR A 38 9.62 10.70 -20.96
N GLY A 39 9.32 11.80 -21.67
CA GLY A 39 8.73 13.00 -21.07
C GLY A 39 7.41 12.71 -20.32
N ASP A 40 6.59 11.82 -20.88
CA ASP A 40 5.37 11.32 -20.24
C ASP A 40 5.69 10.56 -18.93
N GLU A 41 6.70 9.68 -18.91
CA GLU A 41 7.12 8.97 -17.69
C GLU A 41 7.67 9.93 -16.63
N VAL A 42 8.49 10.92 -17.00
CA VAL A 42 9.01 11.96 -16.09
C VAL A 42 7.88 12.73 -15.44
N SER A 43 6.86 13.08 -16.21
CA SER A 43 5.70 13.84 -15.70
C SER A 43 4.95 13.12 -14.60
N THR A 44 5.01 11.79 -14.57
CA THR A 44 4.31 10.99 -13.54
C THR A 44 5.08 10.85 -12.22
N LEU A 45 6.30 11.41 -12.11
CA LEU A 45 7.19 11.16 -10.98
C LEU A 45 6.91 11.99 -9.73
N TRP A 46 6.26 13.15 -9.89
CA TRP A 46 6.50 14.29 -9.01
C TRP A 46 5.46 14.53 -7.93
N SER A 47 4.97 13.52 -7.22
CA SER A 47 4.11 13.81 -6.07
C SER A 47 4.85 14.59 -4.98
N ARG A 48 4.12 15.46 -4.27
CA ARG A 48 4.59 16.47 -3.28
C ARG A 48 5.07 17.80 -3.85
N ASP A 49 5.07 17.97 -5.17
CA ASP A 49 5.29 19.28 -5.76
C ASP A 49 4.06 20.19 -5.56
N SER A 50 4.10 21.41 -6.10
CA SER A 50 2.94 22.29 -6.05
C SER A 50 2.12 22.09 -7.33
N ASP A 51 0.90 21.55 -7.18
CA ASP A 51 -0.07 21.44 -8.27
C ASP A 51 -0.41 22.85 -8.79
N GLU A 52 0.10 23.20 -9.98
CA GLU A 52 -0.17 24.44 -10.69
C GLU A 52 -0.64 24.12 -12.11
N ASP A 53 -1.79 24.68 -12.53
CA ASP A 53 -2.27 24.56 -13.91
C ASP A 53 -1.21 25.12 -14.89
N GLN A 54 -0.48 24.24 -15.58
CA GLN A 54 0.45 24.64 -16.64
C GLN A 54 -0.25 24.61 -18.01
N ASP A 55 -0.27 25.77 -18.68
CA ASP A 55 -0.74 25.89 -20.06
C ASP A 55 0.35 25.38 -21.05
N GLY A 56 0.22 24.13 -21.51
CA GLY A 56 1.11 23.53 -22.53
C GLY A 56 1.41 22.06 -22.27
N GLY A 57 2.05 21.36 -23.21
CA GLY A 57 2.47 19.95 -23.04
C GLY A 57 1.52 18.87 -23.57
N THR A 58 1.85 17.60 -23.33
CA THR A 58 0.99 16.44 -23.62
C THR A 58 -0.21 16.42 -22.66
N SER A 59 -1.25 15.65 -23.00
CA SER A 59 -2.42 15.51 -22.11
C SER A 59 -2.06 14.90 -20.75
N LEU A 60 -1.00 14.10 -20.68
CA LEU A 60 -0.52 13.52 -19.44
C LEU A 60 0.28 14.53 -18.61
N GLU A 61 1.12 15.34 -19.25
CA GLU A 61 1.82 16.48 -18.62
C GLU A 61 0.83 17.45 -17.96
N GLN A 62 -0.22 17.84 -18.68
CA GLN A 62 -1.27 18.71 -18.13
C GLN A 62 -1.99 18.09 -16.95
N LEU A 63 -2.32 16.79 -17.04
CA LEU A 63 -2.97 16.08 -15.94
C LEU A 63 -2.05 16.02 -14.71
N ALA A 64 -0.77 15.66 -14.91
CA ALA A 64 0.21 15.55 -13.84
C ALA A 64 0.53 16.90 -13.18
N SER A 65 0.40 18.01 -13.91
CA SER A 65 0.58 19.36 -13.34
C SER A 65 -0.55 19.80 -12.40
N GLY A 66 -1.75 19.21 -12.56
CA GLY A 66 -2.93 19.57 -11.76
C GLY A 66 -3.33 18.53 -10.71
N THR A 67 -2.75 17.32 -10.74
CA THR A 67 -3.01 16.26 -9.75
C THR A 67 -1.96 15.15 -9.85
N ASP A 68 -1.75 14.45 -8.73
CA ASP A 68 -0.90 13.26 -8.69
C ASP A 68 -1.38 12.10 -9.54
N ILE A 69 -0.42 11.45 -10.21
CA ILE A 69 -0.64 10.25 -11.01
C ILE A 69 -0.49 9.00 -10.14
N THR A 70 -1.48 8.09 -10.25
CA THR A 70 -1.49 6.84 -9.49
C THR A 70 -1.37 5.61 -10.38
N PHE A 71 -0.57 4.65 -9.95
CA PHE A 71 -0.28 3.42 -10.67
C PHE A 71 -1.04 2.24 -10.06
N LYS A 72 -1.35 1.26 -10.92
CA LYS A 72 -1.96 0.00 -10.51
C LYS A 72 -0.95 -0.96 -9.93
N GLU A 73 0.28 -0.95 -10.43
CA GLU A 73 1.42 -1.79 -10.02
C GLU A 73 2.59 -0.89 -9.60
N PRO A 74 3.56 -1.37 -8.80
CA PRO A 74 4.75 -0.62 -8.45
C PRO A 74 5.53 -0.20 -9.72
N PRO A 75 5.61 1.11 -10.05
CA PRO A 75 6.25 1.56 -11.28
C PRO A 75 7.77 1.40 -11.20
N ARG A 76 8.42 1.22 -12.37
CA ARG A 76 9.89 1.18 -12.47
C ARG A 76 10.54 2.56 -12.46
N THR A 77 9.75 3.60 -12.75
CA THR A 77 10.22 4.94 -13.10
C THR A 77 11.03 5.59 -11.99
N ALA A 78 10.65 5.38 -10.72
CA ALA A 78 11.38 5.87 -9.55
C ALA A 78 12.84 5.36 -9.47
N ALA A 79 13.05 4.06 -9.68
CA ALA A 79 14.38 3.48 -9.63
C ALA A 79 15.23 3.90 -10.85
N THR A 80 14.62 3.95 -12.05
CA THR A 80 15.29 4.40 -13.27
C THR A 80 15.70 5.87 -13.17
N TRP A 81 14.82 6.73 -12.65
CA TRP A 81 15.13 8.13 -12.38
C TRP A 81 16.34 8.25 -11.44
N SER A 82 16.20 7.71 -10.24
CA SER A 82 17.23 7.85 -9.19
C SER A 82 18.57 7.22 -9.58
N GLU A 83 18.56 6.22 -10.46
CA GLU A 83 19.78 5.64 -11.02
C GLU A 83 20.52 6.63 -11.91
N HIS A 84 19.82 7.27 -12.86
CA HIS A 84 20.45 8.18 -13.81
C HIS A 84 20.77 9.54 -13.19
N ASP A 85 19.89 10.05 -12.35
CA ASP A 85 20.04 11.36 -11.69
C ASP A 85 21.18 11.35 -10.67
N PHE A 86 21.49 10.18 -10.11
CA PHE A 86 22.67 9.99 -9.25
C PHE A 86 23.99 10.24 -9.97
N ASP A 87 24.05 10.03 -11.29
CA ASP A 87 25.25 10.30 -12.08
C ASP A 87 25.52 11.81 -12.24
N ASP A 88 24.50 12.66 -12.02
CA ASP A 88 24.59 14.12 -12.10
C ASP A 88 25.08 14.74 -10.77
N LEU A 89 25.21 13.96 -9.71
CA LEU A 89 25.68 14.43 -8.40
C LEU A 89 27.20 14.66 -8.40
N GLU A 90 27.59 15.93 -8.32
CA GLU A 90 29.01 16.34 -8.27
C GLU A 90 29.49 16.55 -6.84
N ALA A 91 30.53 15.80 -6.46
CA ALA A 91 31.27 16.03 -5.22
C ALA A 91 32.12 17.31 -5.28
N GLY A 92 32.49 17.80 -4.10
CA GLY A 92 33.43 18.89 -3.97
C GLY A 92 34.88 18.51 -4.30
N ASP A 93 35.81 19.31 -3.79
CA ASP A 93 37.24 19.11 -3.97
C ASP A 93 37.99 19.23 -2.63
N ILE A 94 39.30 19.41 -2.66
CA ILE A 94 40.11 19.54 -1.44
C ILE A 94 39.65 20.71 -0.53
N ASP A 95 39.13 21.79 -1.08
CA ASP A 95 38.78 23.03 -0.36
C ASP A 95 37.25 23.20 -0.20
N LEU A 96 36.45 22.38 -0.89
CA LEU A 96 35.00 22.42 -0.94
C LEU A 96 34.40 21.06 -0.59
N SER A 97 33.45 21.03 0.34
CA SER A 97 32.57 19.88 0.58
C SER A 97 31.14 20.23 0.17
N VAL A 98 30.44 19.26 -0.42
CA VAL A 98 29.05 19.34 -0.87
C VAL A 98 28.24 18.30 -0.10
N TYR A 99 27.13 18.69 0.51
CA TYR A 99 26.26 17.76 1.26
C TYR A 99 24.80 18.23 1.28
N PRO A 100 23.80 17.33 1.34
CA PRO A 100 22.42 17.75 1.56
C PRO A 100 22.27 18.34 2.98
N PRO A 101 21.35 19.29 3.22
CA PRO A 101 21.16 19.91 4.53
C PRO A 101 20.87 18.93 5.68
N SER A 102 20.31 17.75 5.36
CA SER A 102 20.03 16.66 6.31
C SER A 102 21.25 15.83 6.71
N ALA A 103 22.41 16.00 6.04
CA ALA A 103 23.60 15.21 6.28
C ALA A 103 24.15 15.37 7.71
N SER A 104 24.42 14.24 8.36
CA SER A 104 25.21 14.19 9.59
C SER A 104 26.69 14.31 9.25
N ARG A 105 27.35 15.34 9.79
CA ARG A 105 28.75 15.66 9.49
C ARG A 105 29.65 15.46 10.69
N GLU A 106 30.89 15.04 10.40
CA GLU A 106 31.96 14.89 11.37
C GLU A 106 33.18 15.74 10.98
N ASP A 107 33.83 16.31 11.99
CA ASP A 107 35.05 17.11 11.84
C ASP A 107 36.23 16.44 12.55
N GLY A 108 37.30 16.21 11.81
CA GLY A 108 38.61 15.81 12.32
C GLY A 108 39.54 16.99 12.62
N SER A 109 40.83 16.70 12.75
CA SER A 109 41.91 17.68 12.85
C SER A 109 42.17 18.36 11.50
N TYR A 110 42.21 17.59 10.42
CA TYR A 110 42.46 18.03 9.04
C TYR A 110 41.25 17.75 8.14
N ILE A 111 40.59 16.61 8.28
CA ILE A 111 39.35 16.31 7.54
C ILE A 111 38.21 17.15 8.14
N LYS A 112 37.41 17.80 7.29
CA LYS A 112 36.29 18.65 7.70
C LYS A 112 35.04 18.36 6.88
N ASP A 113 33.88 18.63 7.48
CA ASP A 113 32.57 18.45 6.86
C ASP A 113 32.36 17.03 6.30
N ALA A 114 33.04 16.03 6.86
CA ALA A 114 32.97 14.67 6.35
C ALA A 114 31.57 14.09 6.60
N HIS A 115 31.00 13.47 5.58
CA HIS A 115 29.73 12.77 5.71
C HIS A 115 29.66 11.56 4.77
N ALA A 116 28.76 10.64 5.09
CA ALA A 116 28.19 9.70 4.15
C ALA A 116 26.68 9.85 4.27
N THR A 117 25.96 9.96 3.16
CA THR A 117 24.50 10.15 3.16
C THR A 117 23.86 9.22 2.16
N ILE A 118 22.77 8.57 2.53
CA ILE A 118 22.03 7.68 1.64
C ILE A 118 21.29 8.54 0.62
N PHE A 119 21.61 8.34 -0.67
CA PHE A 119 20.89 8.96 -1.77
C PHE A 119 19.63 8.17 -2.10
N GLY A 120 19.75 6.84 -2.25
CA GLY A 120 18.64 6.00 -2.67
C GLY A 120 18.84 4.54 -2.34
N VAL A 121 17.75 3.83 -2.06
CA VAL A 121 17.75 2.36 -1.89
C VAL A 121 16.70 1.79 -2.82
N HIS A 122 17.09 0.98 -3.80
CA HIS A 122 16.18 0.47 -4.82
C HIS A 122 16.42 -1.01 -5.16
N PRO A 123 15.37 -1.77 -5.54
CA PRO A 123 13.96 -1.36 -5.53
C PRO A 123 13.41 -1.29 -4.10
N SER A 124 12.57 -0.29 -3.85
CA SER A 124 11.95 -0.08 -2.53
C SER A 124 10.57 0.53 -2.68
N THR A 125 9.76 0.43 -1.63
CA THR A 125 8.41 1.00 -1.59
C THR A 125 8.06 1.44 -0.17
N ARG A 126 7.71 2.71 0.01
CA ARG A 126 7.22 3.21 1.30
C ARG A 126 5.73 2.92 1.44
N GLY A 127 5.36 2.04 2.37
CA GLY A 127 3.97 1.59 2.53
C GLY A 127 3.21 2.41 3.56
N HIS A 128 2.30 3.29 3.15
CA HIS A 128 1.47 4.11 4.04
C HIS A 128 0.34 3.28 4.67
N LEU A 129 0.64 2.59 5.77
CA LEU A 129 -0.31 1.68 6.42
C LEU A 129 -1.29 2.44 7.32
N GLU A 130 -0.78 3.34 8.18
CA GLU A 130 -1.55 4.08 9.19
C GLU A 130 -0.89 5.45 9.42
N ALA A 131 -1.55 6.37 10.14
CA ALA A 131 -1.18 7.80 10.23
C ALA A 131 0.23 8.12 10.78
N ARG A 132 0.99 7.12 11.22
CA ARG A 132 2.40 7.22 11.64
C ARG A 132 3.21 5.97 11.33
N ARG A 133 2.71 5.12 10.44
CA ARG A 133 3.34 3.85 10.08
C ARG A 133 3.50 3.78 8.57
N ALA A 134 4.67 4.21 8.12
CA ALA A 134 5.07 4.24 6.73
C ALA A 134 6.45 3.59 6.52
N PRO A 135 6.62 2.28 6.81
CA PRO A 135 7.90 1.59 6.65
C PRO A 135 8.39 1.66 5.19
N LEU A 136 9.71 1.70 5.03
CA LEU A 136 10.36 1.54 3.74
C LEU A 136 10.61 0.05 3.50
N TYR A 137 9.79 -0.59 2.66
CA TYR A 137 10.02 -1.95 2.22
C TYR A 137 11.16 -1.98 1.20
N ILE A 138 12.15 -2.83 1.41
CA ILE A 138 13.25 -3.02 0.47
C ILE A 138 13.27 -4.47 -0.02
N ALA A 139 13.58 -4.67 -1.29
CA ALA A 139 13.83 -6.01 -1.81
C ALA A 139 15.05 -6.62 -1.10
N PRO A 140 15.10 -7.95 -0.90
CA PRO A 140 16.27 -8.64 -0.36
C PRO A 140 17.51 -8.44 -1.24
N ALA A 141 17.32 -8.42 -2.57
CA ALA A 141 18.37 -8.04 -3.52
C ALA A 141 18.11 -6.64 -4.08
N GLY A 142 19.09 -5.75 -3.96
CA GLY A 142 18.96 -4.37 -4.42
C GLY A 142 20.27 -3.61 -4.44
N THR A 143 20.19 -2.30 -4.63
CA THR A 143 21.33 -1.38 -4.71
C THR A 143 21.12 -0.21 -3.77
N LEU A 144 22.12 0.08 -2.95
CA LEU A 144 22.21 1.31 -2.18
C LEU A 144 23.13 2.29 -2.91
N ARG A 145 22.64 3.51 -3.14
CA ARG A 145 23.42 4.65 -3.63
C ARG A 145 23.65 5.60 -2.48
N GLY A 146 24.88 6.04 -2.31
CA GLY A 146 25.25 7.01 -1.27
C GLY A 146 26.11 8.13 -1.81
N PHE A 147 26.23 9.20 -1.04
CA PHE A 147 27.07 10.34 -1.34
C PHE A 147 28.02 10.57 -0.17
N VAL A 148 29.31 10.54 -0.46
CA VAL A 148 30.39 10.72 0.51
C VAL A 148 31.20 11.92 0.06
N ASP A 149 31.30 12.93 0.90
CA ASP A 149 32.14 14.08 0.60
C ASP A 149 32.78 14.66 1.86
N TYR A 150 33.85 15.43 1.67
CA TYR A 150 34.65 16.05 2.71
C TYR A 150 35.60 17.09 2.09
N ARG A 151 36.12 17.98 2.93
CA ARG A 151 37.23 18.87 2.56
C ARG A 151 38.42 18.71 3.51
N ILE A 152 39.60 19.17 3.11
CA ILE A 152 40.82 19.10 3.91
C ILE A 152 41.27 20.50 4.35
N ASP A 153 41.26 20.75 5.66
CA ASP A 153 41.86 21.94 6.27
C ASP A 153 43.38 21.75 6.44
N VAL A 154 44.15 22.13 5.42
CA VAL A 154 45.62 22.12 5.47
C VAL A 154 46.11 23.29 6.35
N PRO A 155 46.88 23.03 7.42
CA PRO A 155 47.30 24.10 8.32
C PRO A 155 48.13 25.17 7.59
N ARG A 156 47.77 26.44 7.83
CA ARG A 156 48.43 27.59 7.21
C ARG A 156 49.93 27.63 7.53
N THR A 157 50.71 28.07 6.55
CA THR A 157 52.13 28.38 6.74
C THR A 157 52.31 29.41 7.85
N ARG A 158 53.24 29.16 8.77
CA ARG A 158 53.61 30.05 9.86
C ARG A 158 55.09 30.34 9.82
N SER A 159 55.46 31.59 10.05
CA SER A 159 56.84 31.99 10.28
C SER A 159 56.98 32.57 11.69
N TRP A 160 58.06 32.22 12.38
CA TRP A 160 58.43 32.79 13.67
C TRP A 160 59.94 32.89 13.79
N GLY A 161 60.46 34.11 13.87
CA GLY A 161 61.90 34.35 13.81
C GLY A 161 62.49 33.80 12.51
N ASP A 162 63.53 32.97 12.66
CA ASP A 162 64.20 32.27 11.56
C ASP A 162 63.56 30.88 11.28
N THR A 163 62.37 30.58 11.81
CA THR A 163 61.71 29.29 11.54
C THR A 163 60.50 29.47 10.62
N LEU A 164 60.46 28.72 9.52
CA LEU A 164 59.31 28.60 8.62
C LEU A 164 58.69 27.21 8.72
N VAL A 165 57.40 27.13 9.07
CA VAL A 165 56.63 25.88 9.13
C VAL A 165 55.56 25.91 8.06
N TYR A 166 55.60 24.96 7.14
CA TYR A 166 54.54 24.78 6.14
C TYR A 166 54.13 23.32 6.01
N TRP A 167 52.93 23.11 5.49
CA TRP A 167 52.32 21.80 5.34
C TRP A 167 52.09 21.49 3.86
N THR A 168 52.20 20.22 3.51
CA THR A 168 51.91 19.72 2.17
C THR A 168 50.97 18.53 2.31
N LEU A 169 49.81 18.58 1.65
CA LEU A 169 48.96 17.40 1.50
C LEU A 169 49.67 16.40 0.60
N LEU A 170 49.83 15.17 1.06
CA LEU A 170 50.46 14.09 0.29
C LEU A 170 49.42 13.22 -0.41
N SER A 171 48.35 12.87 0.30
CA SER A 171 47.26 12.06 -0.20
C SER A 171 45.98 12.29 0.60
N HIS A 172 44.84 12.12 -0.04
CA HIS A 172 43.54 11.97 0.58
C HIS A 172 42.70 11.04 -0.29
N ASP A 173 41.90 10.21 0.33
CA ASP A 173 41.04 9.24 -0.36
C ASP A 173 39.92 8.77 0.54
N ILE A 174 38.81 8.38 -0.09
CA ILE A 174 37.83 7.49 0.52
C ILE A 174 38.42 6.10 0.33
N GLU A 175 38.73 5.41 1.41
CA GLU A 175 39.40 4.11 1.32
C GLU A 175 38.39 3.00 1.02
N ARG A 176 37.22 3.07 1.64
CA ARG A 176 36.19 2.03 1.55
C ARG A 176 34.83 2.59 1.90
N VAL A 177 33.82 2.07 1.21
CA VAL A 177 32.42 2.24 1.59
C VAL A 177 31.80 0.88 1.79
N SER A 178 31.04 0.71 2.86
CA SER A 178 30.36 -0.54 3.21
C SER A 178 28.88 -0.31 3.48
N VAL A 179 28.07 -1.31 3.12
CA VAL A 179 26.66 -1.39 3.51
C VAL A 179 26.55 -2.39 4.65
N LYS A 180 25.85 -1.99 5.71
CA LYS A 180 25.62 -2.80 6.90
C LYS A 180 24.12 -2.99 7.13
N LEU A 181 23.71 -4.20 7.47
CA LEU A 181 22.37 -4.51 7.97
C LEU A 181 22.48 -4.80 9.47
N ASP A 182 21.79 -4.03 10.30
CA ASP A 182 21.81 -4.19 11.77
C ASP A 182 23.23 -4.21 12.38
N GLY A 183 24.15 -3.47 11.74
CA GLY A 183 25.57 -3.36 12.13
C GLY A 183 26.51 -4.40 11.50
N GLU A 184 26.00 -5.43 10.83
CA GLU A 184 26.80 -6.43 10.11
C GLU A 184 27.03 -6.00 8.67
N THR A 185 28.29 -6.00 8.21
CA THR A 185 28.62 -5.67 6.82
C THR A 185 28.11 -6.74 5.86
N VAL A 186 27.20 -6.36 4.97
CA VAL A 186 26.60 -7.23 3.95
C VAL A 186 27.23 -7.04 2.57
N ALA A 187 27.75 -5.85 2.30
CA ALA A 187 28.44 -5.53 1.05
C ALA A 187 29.50 -4.44 1.26
N SER A 188 30.46 -4.34 0.34
CA SER A 188 31.49 -3.30 0.35
C SER A 188 31.97 -3.00 -1.07
N ALA A 189 32.39 -1.77 -1.29
CA ALA A 189 32.98 -1.31 -2.54
C ALA A 189 34.24 -0.48 -2.27
N ASP A 190 35.04 -0.30 -3.32
CA ASP A 190 36.16 0.64 -3.32
C ASP A 190 35.62 2.06 -3.06
N GLY A 191 36.42 2.88 -2.39
CA GLY A 191 36.00 4.23 -2.03
C GLY A 191 35.89 5.17 -3.22
N THR A 192 34.74 5.81 -3.34
CA THR A 192 34.41 6.86 -4.30
C THR A 192 33.42 7.82 -3.64
N HIS A 193 33.24 9.02 -4.19
CA HIS A 193 32.29 10.00 -3.66
C HIS A 193 30.83 9.59 -3.94
N THR A 194 30.57 8.83 -5.00
CA THR A 194 29.23 8.37 -5.41
C THR A 194 29.16 6.83 -5.43
N PRO A 195 29.27 6.15 -4.28
CA PRO A 195 29.22 4.69 -4.22
C PRO A 195 27.83 4.17 -4.62
N SER A 196 27.81 3.19 -5.53
CA SER A 196 26.65 2.36 -5.83
C SER A 196 26.98 0.92 -5.47
N ILE A 197 26.32 0.38 -4.44
CA ILE A 197 26.67 -0.89 -3.81
C ILE A 197 25.48 -1.83 -3.89
N ASP A 198 25.63 -2.91 -4.65
CA ASP A 198 24.66 -4.00 -4.67
C ASP A 198 24.74 -4.81 -3.37
N TYR A 199 23.58 -5.19 -2.85
CA TYR A 199 23.44 -6.01 -1.66
C TYR A 199 22.51 -7.20 -1.94
N ASP A 200 22.69 -8.26 -1.13
CA ASP A 200 21.82 -9.43 -1.08
C ASP A 200 21.60 -9.77 0.39
N LEU A 201 20.36 -9.67 0.86
CA LEU A 201 19.98 -9.79 2.26
C LEU A 201 19.22 -11.10 2.50
N ASP A 202 19.55 -11.74 3.61
CA ASP A 202 18.77 -12.87 4.12
C ASP A 202 17.67 -12.38 5.08
N GLY A 203 16.57 -13.13 5.13
CA GLY A 203 15.51 -12.95 6.12
C GLY A 203 14.39 -12.01 5.70
N SER A 204 13.65 -11.50 6.70
CA SER A 204 12.53 -10.57 6.50
C SER A 204 12.21 -9.81 7.78
N GLY A 205 11.61 -8.63 7.63
CA GLY A 205 11.12 -7.82 8.74
C GLY A 205 11.95 -6.57 9.02
N PRO A 206 11.69 -5.90 10.17
CA PRO A 206 12.32 -4.63 10.51
C PRO A 206 13.83 -4.77 10.74
N SER A 207 14.61 -3.90 10.09
CA SER A 207 16.06 -3.79 10.20
C SER A 207 16.50 -2.34 9.98
N THR A 208 17.77 -2.05 10.25
CA THR A 208 18.41 -0.77 9.93
C THR A 208 19.50 -0.97 8.90
N LEU A 209 19.35 -0.35 7.73
CA LEU A 209 20.35 -0.34 6.67
C LEU A 209 21.25 0.88 6.83
N THR A 210 22.56 0.68 6.83
CA THR A 210 23.56 1.73 7.09
C THR A 210 24.61 1.76 5.98
N ILE A 211 24.91 2.95 5.47
CA ILE A 211 26.13 3.21 4.70
C ILE A 211 27.22 3.71 5.64
N ASP A 212 28.43 3.20 5.48
CA ASP A 212 29.59 3.52 6.32
C ASP A 212 30.81 3.73 5.44
N ALA A 213 31.46 4.89 5.56
CA ALA A 213 32.62 5.27 4.77
C ALA A 213 33.83 5.59 5.67
N GLU A 214 35.01 5.18 5.21
CA GLU A 214 36.30 5.46 5.83
C GLU A 214 37.08 6.45 4.96
N ILE A 215 37.36 7.64 5.50
CA ILE A 215 38.10 8.71 4.80
C ILE A 215 39.47 8.84 5.45
N ARG A 216 40.51 8.90 4.62
CA ARG A 216 41.90 9.03 5.09
C ARG A 216 42.61 10.20 4.43
N THR A 217 43.49 10.84 5.20
CA THR A 217 44.39 11.89 4.69
C THR A 217 45.79 11.75 5.27
N ARG A 218 46.79 12.19 4.51
CA ARG A 218 48.19 12.22 4.93
C ARG A 218 48.84 13.54 4.57
N LEU A 219 49.39 14.22 5.57
CA LEU A 219 50.09 15.49 5.41
C LEU A 219 51.56 15.34 5.80
N ARG A 220 52.41 16.17 5.19
CA ARG A 220 53.80 16.39 5.60
C ARG A 220 53.94 17.79 6.18
N LYS A 221 54.45 17.88 7.39
CA LYS A 221 54.93 19.12 7.99
C LYS A 221 56.41 19.27 7.68
N THR A 222 56.79 20.40 7.11
CA THR A 222 58.18 20.81 6.92
C THR A 222 58.48 22.00 7.84
N VAL A 223 59.51 21.87 8.66
CA VAL A 223 60.09 22.96 9.45
C VAL A 223 61.42 23.32 8.81
N VAL A 224 61.58 24.58 8.44
CA VAL A 224 62.82 25.12 7.88
C VAL A 224 63.40 26.09 8.88
N ASP A 225 64.61 25.83 9.34
CA ASP A 225 65.42 26.80 10.06
C ASP A 225 66.22 27.62 9.04
N THR A 226 66.00 28.92 9.01
CA THR A 226 66.64 29.90 8.13
C THR A 226 67.79 30.63 8.83
N GLU A 227 68.21 30.20 10.02
CA GLU A 227 69.36 30.78 10.73
C GLU A 227 70.67 30.46 9.98
N GLY A 228 71.38 31.50 9.52
CA GLY A 228 72.66 31.36 8.82
C GLY A 228 72.55 31.13 7.30
N SER A 229 73.64 30.66 6.67
CA SER A 229 73.74 30.51 5.20
C SER A 229 73.26 29.15 4.68
N LEU A 230 72.96 28.20 5.57
CA LEU A 230 72.49 26.85 5.24
C LEU A 230 71.12 26.64 5.89
N HIS A 231 70.13 26.26 5.11
CA HIS A 231 68.78 25.98 5.62
C HIS A 231 68.74 24.55 6.16
N GLU A 232 68.30 24.36 7.40
CA GLU A 232 68.05 23.04 7.99
C GLU A 232 66.58 22.65 7.77
N TYR A 233 66.31 21.40 7.37
CA TYR A 233 64.97 20.91 7.06
C TYR A 233 64.61 19.73 7.98
N GLU A 234 63.54 19.88 8.75
CA GLU A 234 62.93 18.80 9.52
C GLU A 234 61.58 18.42 8.90
N PHE A 235 61.35 17.12 8.69
CA PHE A 235 60.11 16.58 8.13
C PHE A 235 59.40 15.67 9.13
N SER A 236 58.09 15.87 9.30
CA SER A 236 57.22 14.91 10.01
C SER A 236 55.96 14.62 9.20
N TYR A 237 55.43 13.41 9.36
CA TYR A 237 54.23 12.94 8.64
C TYR A 237 53.08 12.78 9.62
N HIS A 238 51.91 13.23 9.21
CA HIS A 238 50.68 13.17 9.98
C HIS A 238 49.64 12.46 9.13
N ALA A 239 48.89 11.55 9.74
CA ALA A 239 47.80 10.84 9.09
C ALA A 239 46.56 10.95 9.97
N GLU A 240 45.40 10.99 9.32
CA GLU A 240 44.11 11.02 9.98
C GLU A 240 43.14 10.12 9.23
N THR A 241 42.25 9.49 10.00
CA THR A 241 41.15 8.66 9.53
C THR A 241 39.88 9.11 10.22
N VAL A 242 38.82 9.35 9.45
CA VAL A 242 37.48 9.68 9.94
C VAL A 242 36.50 8.65 9.39
N HIS A 243 35.61 8.18 10.26
CA HIS A 243 34.50 7.29 9.88
C HIS A 243 33.19 8.07 9.94
N VAL A 244 32.41 7.96 8.88
CA VAL A 244 31.11 8.63 8.74
C VAL A 244 30.08 7.63 8.25
N SER A 245 28.84 7.79 8.69
CA SER A 245 27.77 6.86 8.38
C SER A 245 26.42 7.54 8.36
N ASP A 246 25.49 6.94 7.62
CA ASP A 246 24.08 7.29 7.62
C ASP A 246 23.22 6.03 7.57
N SER A 247 22.04 6.09 8.16
CA SER A 247 21.20 4.93 8.43
C SER A 247 19.74 5.21 8.11
N VAL A 248 19.05 4.22 7.56
CA VAL A 248 17.61 4.24 7.29
C VAL A 248 16.94 3.00 7.85
N ASP A 249 15.82 3.20 8.54
CA ASP A 249 14.97 2.10 9.01
C ASP A 249 14.20 1.49 7.83
N VAL A 250 14.29 0.17 7.68
CA VAL A 250 13.72 -0.59 6.56
C VAL A 250 12.95 -1.81 7.05
N GLU A 251 12.07 -2.34 6.20
CA GLU A 251 11.50 -3.68 6.34
C GLU A 251 12.00 -4.55 5.16
N VAL A 252 12.89 -5.51 5.42
CA VAL A 252 13.35 -6.48 4.41
C VAL A 252 12.16 -7.32 3.97
N TYR A 253 11.84 -7.25 2.68
CA TYR A 253 10.54 -7.64 2.16
C TYR A 253 10.61 -8.96 1.38
N THR A 254 10.39 -10.07 2.09
CA THR A 254 10.36 -11.42 1.51
C THR A 254 8.95 -11.99 1.61
N LEU A 255 8.42 -12.49 0.49
CA LEU A 255 7.09 -13.08 0.44
C LEU A 255 7.09 -14.53 0.95
N ASP A 256 6.21 -14.85 1.89
CA ASP A 256 5.97 -16.22 2.37
C ASP A 256 4.46 -16.55 2.39
N PRO A 257 3.83 -16.67 1.21
CA PRO A 257 2.39 -16.89 1.12
C PRO A 257 2.01 -18.36 1.26
N SER A 258 0.77 -18.62 1.63
CA SER A 258 0.14 -19.95 1.56
C SER A 258 -1.14 -19.92 0.75
N VAL A 259 -1.45 -21.06 0.11
CA VAL A 259 -2.59 -21.22 -0.78
C VAL A 259 -3.38 -22.45 -0.40
N ARG A 260 -4.69 -22.28 -0.22
CA ARG A 260 -5.66 -23.38 -0.07
C ARG A 260 -6.60 -23.38 -1.24
N SER A 261 -6.90 -24.55 -1.79
CA SER A 261 -7.80 -24.70 -2.92
C SER A 261 -9.03 -25.54 -2.59
N ALA A 262 -10.05 -25.38 -3.43
CA ALA A 262 -11.23 -26.22 -3.38
C ALA A 262 -11.88 -26.39 -4.76
N HIS A 263 -12.50 -27.54 -5.03
CA HIS A 263 -13.22 -27.83 -6.27
C HIS A 263 -14.71 -27.67 -6.08
N TYR A 264 -15.32 -26.86 -6.93
CA TYR A 264 -16.77 -26.75 -7.00
C TYR A 264 -17.34 -27.85 -7.92
N PRO A 265 -18.53 -28.40 -7.62
CA PRO A 265 -19.18 -29.39 -8.48
C PRO A 265 -19.45 -28.96 -9.92
N ASN A 266 -19.42 -27.67 -10.22
CA ASN A 266 -19.62 -27.13 -11.56
C ASN A 266 -18.33 -27.08 -12.39
N GLY A 267 -17.19 -27.52 -11.84
CA GLY A 267 -15.90 -27.50 -12.52
C GLY A 267 -15.05 -26.25 -12.27
N ASP A 268 -15.55 -25.28 -11.48
CA ASP A 268 -14.73 -24.15 -11.02
C ASP A 268 -13.83 -24.58 -9.85
N SER A 269 -12.82 -23.77 -9.56
CA SER A 269 -12.03 -23.89 -8.36
C SER A 269 -12.06 -22.61 -7.52
N GLY A 270 -12.04 -22.79 -6.21
CA GLY A 270 -11.80 -21.72 -5.24
C GLY A 270 -10.34 -21.72 -4.83
N ALA A 271 -9.79 -20.54 -4.60
CA ALA A 271 -8.47 -20.38 -3.98
C ALA A 271 -8.55 -19.37 -2.84
N VAL A 272 -7.82 -19.63 -1.77
CA VAL A 272 -7.62 -18.71 -0.67
C VAL A 272 -6.13 -18.50 -0.54
N ILE A 273 -5.69 -17.31 -0.90
CA ILE A 273 -4.30 -16.89 -0.82
C ILE A 273 -4.15 -16.09 0.47
N THR A 274 -3.15 -16.43 1.27
CA THR A 274 -2.82 -15.72 2.51
C THR A 274 -1.38 -15.25 2.46
N GLN A 275 -1.17 -13.96 2.68
CA GLN A 275 0.14 -13.35 2.81
C GLN A 275 0.06 -12.27 3.91
N THR A 276 0.87 -12.44 4.95
CA THR A 276 0.75 -11.67 6.20
C THR A 276 1.30 -10.25 6.07
N GLN A 277 2.37 -10.07 5.30
CA GLN A 277 2.87 -8.75 4.96
C GLN A 277 1.98 -8.10 3.89
N PRO A 278 1.86 -6.75 3.86
CA PRO A 278 1.19 -6.05 2.77
C PRO A 278 1.73 -6.52 1.41
N TRP A 279 0.86 -6.83 0.46
CA TRP A 279 1.24 -7.41 -0.84
C TRP A 279 0.31 -6.90 -1.95
N HIS A 280 0.81 -6.84 -3.18
CA HIS A 280 0.06 -6.27 -4.30
C HIS A 280 -1.18 -7.11 -4.65
N GLY A 281 -1.01 -8.42 -4.81
CA GLY A 281 -2.07 -9.29 -5.28
C GLY A 281 -1.56 -10.60 -5.89
N VAL A 282 -2.45 -11.32 -6.55
CA VAL A 282 -2.21 -12.64 -7.13
C VAL A 282 -2.52 -12.65 -8.63
N HIS A 283 -1.68 -13.33 -9.40
CA HIS A 283 -1.88 -13.67 -10.80
C HIS A 283 -2.14 -15.18 -10.95
N PHE A 284 -3.10 -15.52 -11.80
CA PHE A 284 -3.51 -16.90 -12.08
C PHE A 284 -2.87 -17.42 -13.37
N SER A 285 -2.65 -18.73 -13.48
CA SER A 285 -1.82 -19.32 -14.54
C SER A 285 -2.48 -19.43 -15.93
N GLY A 286 -3.81 -19.61 -15.97
CA GLY A 286 -4.53 -19.99 -17.20
C GLY A 286 -5.13 -18.81 -17.97
N THR A 287 -5.40 -17.69 -17.28
CA THR A 287 -5.89 -16.44 -17.85
C THR A 287 -4.96 -15.30 -17.43
N ALA A 288 -4.94 -14.18 -18.15
CA ALA A 288 -4.33 -12.93 -17.66
C ALA A 288 -5.06 -12.33 -16.43
N GLY A 289 -5.89 -13.15 -15.78
CA GLY A 289 -6.68 -12.83 -14.62
C GLY A 289 -5.78 -12.60 -13.41
N HIS A 290 -5.95 -11.45 -12.76
CA HIS A 290 -5.27 -11.12 -11.53
C HIS A 290 -6.24 -10.48 -10.55
N VAL A 291 -5.93 -10.64 -9.28
CA VAL A 291 -6.68 -10.03 -8.18
C VAL A 291 -5.71 -9.20 -7.38
N ARG A 292 -5.95 -7.89 -7.37
CA ARG A 292 -5.22 -6.93 -6.55
C ARG A 292 -5.88 -6.78 -5.19
N GLY A 293 -5.08 -6.64 -4.15
CA GLY A 293 -5.51 -6.17 -2.84
C GLY A 293 -5.90 -4.69 -2.87
N VAL A 294 -5.94 -4.08 -1.68
CA VAL A 294 -6.29 -2.66 -1.51
C VAL A 294 -5.25 -1.67 -2.05
N TRP A 295 -4.06 -2.13 -2.44
CA TRP A 295 -2.92 -1.24 -2.68
C TRP A 295 -2.94 -0.59 -4.07
N ARG A 296 -2.60 0.71 -4.09
CA ARG A 296 -2.19 1.47 -5.28
C ARG A 296 -0.89 2.19 -4.99
N TYR A 297 -0.29 2.78 -6.02
CA TYR A 297 1.03 3.39 -5.93
C TYR A 297 1.06 4.80 -6.48
N TYR A 298 1.97 5.61 -5.99
CA TYR A 298 2.42 6.86 -6.59
C TYR A 298 3.94 6.96 -6.39
N THR A 299 4.57 7.96 -6.98
CA THR A 299 6.00 8.22 -6.81
C THR A 299 6.21 9.63 -6.27
N ALA A 300 7.17 9.81 -5.38
CA ALA A 300 7.54 11.12 -4.86
C ALA A 300 9.03 11.19 -4.64
N ARG A 301 9.59 12.39 -4.81
CA ARG A 301 10.99 12.66 -4.48
C ARG A 301 11.23 12.78 -2.98
N ASP A 302 12.45 12.54 -2.58
CA ASP A 302 12.93 12.91 -1.24
C ASP A 302 13.30 14.39 -1.21
N THR A 303 12.53 15.18 -0.47
CA THR A 303 12.71 16.63 -0.40
C THR A 303 13.96 17.05 0.38
N ASP A 304 14.57 16.12 1.13
CA ASP A 304 15.84 16.39 1.84
C ASP A 304 17.01 16.62 0.86
N TRP A 305 16.83 16.23 -0.40
CA TRP A 305 17.76 16.42 -1.50
C TRP A 305 17.38 17.58 -2.43
N ASP A 306 16.34 18.38 -2.15
CA ASP A 306 15.96 19.51 -3.01
C ASP A 306 17.08 20.57 -3.13
N THR A 307 17.98 20.63 -2.15
CA THR A 307 19.12 21.55 -2.11
C THR A 307 20.38 20.86 -1.62
N LEU A 308 21.53 21.42 -1.98
CA LEU A 308 22.85 21.03 -1.50
C LEU A 308 23.53 22.23 -0.85
N VAL A 309 24.32 21.97 0.18
CA VAL A 309 25.17 22.95 0.84
C VAL A 309 26.60 22.80 0.34
N ARG A 310 27.16 23.87 -0.21
CA ARG A 310 28.56 24.01 -0.60
C ARG A 310 29.33 24.69 0.52
N SER A 311 30.23 23.97 1.17
CA SER A 311 31.00 24.40 2.35
C SER A 311 32.48 24.52 2.06
N THR A 312 33.04 25.70 2.28
CA THR A 312 34.48 25.97 2.27
C THR A 312 34.98 26.33 3.66
N ALA A 313 36.28 26.53 3.83
CA ALA A 313 36.85 26.95 5.11
C ALA A 313 36.30 28.29 5.67
N SER A 314 35.61 29.10 4.86
CA SER A 314 35.14 30.43 5.28
C SER A 314 33.70 30.77 4.94
N GLN A 315 33.06 29.99 4.07
CA GLN A 315 31.74 30.28 3.51
C GLN A 315 30.95 29.00 3.33
N THR A 316 29.65 29.11 3.52
CA THR A 316 28.66 28.08 3.20
C THR A 316 27.59 28.72 2.31
N GLU A 317 27.22 28.04 1.23
CA GLU A 317 26.18 28.47 0.31
C GLU A 317 25.21 27.32 0.04
N GLU A 318 23.92 27.59 0.06
CA GLU A 318 22.89 26.62 -0.30
C GLU A 318 22.50 26.83 -1.76
N VAL A 319 22.54 25.75 -2.55
CA VAL A 319 22.25 25.75 -3.99
C VAL A 319 21.18 24.68 -4.29
N PRO A 320 20.37 24.84 -5.35
CA PRO A 320 19.51 23.75 -5.82
C PRO A 320 20.33 22.49 -6.10
N SER A 321 19.76 21.32 -5.80
CA SER A 321 20.39 20.05 -6.16
C SER A 321 20.17 19.73 -7.63
N ASP A 322 21.20 19.18 -8.26
CA ASP A 322 21.14 18.61 -9.61
C ASP A 322 20.71 17.13 -9.58
N ALA A 323 20.52 16.54 -8.39
CA ALA A 323 20.09 15.15 -8.20
C ALA A 323 19.03 15.02 -7.10
N LEU A 324 17.92 14.35 -7.40
CA LEU A 324 16.69 14.21 -6.64
C LEU A 324 16.27 12.72 -6.61
N PRO A 325 16.51 11.97 -5.53
CA PRO A 325 16.09 10.58 -5.45
C PRO A 325 14.56 10.48 -5.35
N VAL A 326 13.99 9.49 -6.03
CA VAL A 326 12.54 9.26 -6.14
C VAL A 326 12.18 7.87 -5.63
N TYR A 327 11.16 7.80 -4.79
CA TYR A 327 10.66 6.56 -4.19
C TYR A 327 9.26 6.21 -4.67
N VAL A 328 8.97 4.90 -4.70
CA VAL A 328 7.59 4.40 -4.83
C VAL A 328 6.91 4.44 -3.48
N HIS A 329 5.66 4.88 -3.45
CA HIS A 329 4.82 4.88 -2.27
C HIS A 329 3.57 4.04 -2.51
N ALA A 330 3.27 3.12 -1.59
CA ALA A 330 2.05 2.31 -1.63
C ALA A 330 1.02 2.86 -0.64
N TYR A 331 -0.25 2.86 -1.02
CA TYR A 331 -1.35 3.33 -0.17
C TYR A 331 -2.63 2.49 -0.33
N PRO A 332 -3.46 2.38 0.72
CA PRO A 332 -4.74 1.69 0.65
C PRO A 332 -5.76 2.57 -0.10
N SER A 333 -6.18 2.12 -1.27
CA SER A 333 -7.13 2.84 -2.13
C SER A 333 -8.58 2.67 -1.68
N ALA A 334 -9.36 3.75 -1.76
CA ALA A 334 -10.80 3.72 -1.49
C ALA A 334 -11.58 2.79 -2.46
N ILE A 335 -11.01 2.46 -3.62
CA ILE A 335 -11.56 1.52 -4.60
C ILE A 335 -11.63 0.08 -4.06
N GLY A 336 -10.77 -0.26 -3.09
CA GLY A 336 -10.66 -1.59 -2.49
C GLY A 336 -10.02 -2.66 -3.40
N PRO A 337 -10.07 -3.93 -2.97
CA PRO A 337 -9.59 -5.07 -3.75
C PRO A 337 -10.33 -5.21 -5.08
N ARG A 338 -9.63 -5.63 -6.14
CA ARG A 338 -10.19 -5.71 -7.50
C ARG A 338 -9.69 -6.91 -8.28
N SER A 339 -10.61 -7.50 -9.03
CA SER A 339 -10.29 -8.46 -10.09
C SER A 339 -10.17 -7.78 -11.43
N GLU A 340 -9.19 -8.19 -12.22
CA GLU A 340 -9.01 -7.81 -13.61
C GLU A 340 -8.77 -9.10 -14.45
N PRO A 341 -9.36 -9.26 -15.64
CA PRO A 341 -10.41 -8.41 -16.20
C PRO A 341 -11.71 -8.51 -15.39
N VAL A 342 -12.49 -7.42 -15.40
CA VAL A 342 -13.76 -7.34 -14.65
C VAL A 342 -14.81 -8.33 -15.17
N ARG A 343 -14.74 -8.66 -16.46
CA ARG A 343 -15.56 -9.67 -17.10
C ARG A 343 -14.68 -10.86 -17.44
N ASP A 344 -15.16 -12.05 -17.13
CA ASP A 344 -14.50 -13.33 -17.44
C ASP A 344 -13.17 -13.57 -16.68
N GLY A 345 -12.84 -12.73 -15.70
CA GLY A 345 -11.71 -12.91 -14.78
C GLY A 345 -12.12 -13.59 -13.45
N PRO A 346 -11.15 -13.79 -12.54
CA PRO A 346 -11.40 -14.36 -11.23
C PRO A 346 -12.40 -13.51 -10.44
N THR A 347 -13.30 -14.13 -9.69
CA THR A 347 -14.25 -13.41 -8.81
C THR A 347 -13.74 -13.40 -7.38
N ILE A 348 -13.63 -12.23 -6.76
CA ILE A 348 -13.38 -12.13 -5.31
C ILE A 348 -14.64 -12.61 -4.58
N ILE A 349 -14.51 -13.66 -3.77
CA ILE A 349 -15.56 -14.17 -2.90
C ILE A 349 -15.59 -13.35 -1.61
N ASP A 350 -14.41 -13.15 -1.02
CA ASP A 350 -14.26 -12.47 0.27
C ASP A 350 -12.79 -12.02 0.45
N THR A 351 -12.58 -11.06 1.34
CA THR A 351 -11.25 -10.55 1.73
C THR A 351 -11.21 -10.35 3.23
N TRP A 352 -10.12 -10.72 3.89
CA TRP A 352 -9.96 -10.50 5.31
C TRP A 352 -8.54 -10.16 5.68
N GLY A 353 -8.40 -9.56 6.86
CA GLY A 353 -7.14 -9.14 7.39
C GLY A 353 -7.31 -8.33 8.67
N ILE A 354 -6.35 -7.46 8.94
CA ILE A 354 -6.34 -6.59 10.09
C ILE A 354 -7.05 -5.29 9.73
N ASP A 355 -8.00 -4.88 10.56
CA ASP A 355 -8.62 -3.55 10.45
C ASP A 355 -7.64 -2.48 10.94
N ARG A 356 -7.40 -1.48 10.11
CA ARG A 356 -6.43 -0.40 10.33
C ARG A 356 -7.10 0.95 10.16
N GLY A 357 -6.63 1.92 10.94
CA GLY A 357 -6.97 3.32 10.69
C GLY A 357 -6.28 3.81 9.43
N SER A 358 -6.94 4.67 8.68
CA SER A 358 -6.39 5.31 7.49
C SER A 358 -5.07 6.01 7.82
N PRO A 359 -4.15 6.12 6.85
CA PRO A 359 -3.01 7.01 6.98
C PRO A 359 -3.39 8.48 7.26
N ASN A 360 -4.67 8.88 7.16
CA ASN A 360 -5.26 10.19 7.50
C ASN A 360 -4.75 11.38 6.67
N THR A 361 -3.50 11.37 6.20
CA THR A 361 -2.92 12.17 5.12
C THR A 361 -1.64 11.50 4.64
N ILE A 362 -1.51 11.27 3.33
CA ILE A 362 -0.38 10.54 2.71
C ILE A 362 0.92 11.38 2.68
N GLY A 363 0.79 12.68 2.93
CA GLY A 363 1.86 13.66 2.99
C GLY A 363 1.31 15.05 2.65
N PRO A 364 2.07 16.13 2.88
CA PRO A 364 1.74 17.43 2.31
C PRO A 364 1.79 17.36 0.78
N ASN A 365 0.89 18.08 0.11
CA ASN A 365 0.80 18.16 -1.35
C ASN A 365 0.75 16.80 -2.06
N VAL A 366 0.02 15.83 -1.47
CA VAL A 366 -0.28 14.56 -2.14
C VAL A 366 -1.80 14.37 -2.25
N THR A 367 -2.30 14.33 -3.47
CA THR A 367 -3.69 14.20 -3.89
C THR A 367 -3.95 12.82 -4.49
N VAL A 368 -4.20 11.82 -3.65
CA VAL A 368 -4.53 10.45 -4.07
C VAL A 368 -5.80 9.92 -3.41
N ASP A 369 -6.47 8.97 -4.07
CA ASP A 369 -7.71 8.33 -3.60
C ASP A 369 -7.47 7.28 -2.52
N ALA A 370 -6.87 7.71 -1.40
CA ALA A 370 -6.65 6.90 -0.22
C ALA A 370 -7.96 6.72 0.57
N VAL A 371 -8.10 5.59 1.26
CA VAL A 371 -9.29 5.33 2.08
C VAL A 371 -9.43 6.36 3.22
N ASP A 372 -10.65 6.89 3.39
CA ASP A 372 -11.01 7.71 4.54
C ASP A 372 -11.57 6.81 5.67
N GLY A 373 -11.02 6.90 6.87
CA GLY A 373 -11.53 6.16 8.05
C GLY A 373 -10.82 4.83 8.30
N VAL A 374 -11.53 3.71 8.42
CA VAL A 374 -10.96 2.39 8.73
C VAL A 374 -11.02 1.51 7.49
N TYR A 375 -9.96 0.76 7.22
CA TYR A 375 -9.90 -0.23 6.14
C TYR A 375 -9.41 -1.57 6.64
N THR A 376 -9.84 -2.66 6.00
CA THR A 376 -9.33 -4.01 6.26
C THR A 376 -8.21 -4.29 5.28
N ASP A 377 -7.01 -4.64 5.79
CA ASP A 377 -5.94 -5.07 4.90
C ASP A 377 -6.27 -6.39 4.18
N SER A 378 -5.64 -6.60 3.03
CA SER A 378 -5.89 -7.80 2.22
C SER A 378 -4.98 -8.96 2.61
N THR A 379 -4.78 -9.23 3.91
CA THR A 379 -3.93 -10.35 4.38
C THR A 379 -4.32 -11.67 3.73
N SER A 380 -5.60 -11.87 3.45
CA SER A 380 -6.04 -12.97 2.61
C SER A 380 -7.14 -12.56 1.65
N ILE A 381 -7.16 -13.23 0.49
CA ILE A 381 -8.14 -13.04 -0.56
C ILE A 381 -8.70 -14.41 -0.96
N ALA A 382 -10.01 -14.58 -0.85
CA ALA A 382 -10.72 -15.72 -1.41
C ALA A 382 -11.19 -15.40 -2.83
N THR A 383 -10.86 -16.26 -3.78
CA THR A 383 -11.25 -16.13 -5.18
C THR A 383 -11.98 -17.37 -5.67
N ARG A 384 -12.78 -17.20 -6.71
CA ARG A 384 -13.34 -18.26 -7.55
C ARG A 384 -12.86 -18.04 -8.98
N THR A 385 -12.33 -19.08 -9.60
CA THR A 385 -11.82 -19.04 -10.97
C THR A 385 -12.04 -20.39 -11.68
N ALA A 386 -11.78 -20.44 -12.98
CA ALA A 386 -11.79 -21.69 -13.72
C ALA A 386 -10.71 -22.64 -13.19
N SER A 387 -10.98 -23.94 -13.13
CA SER A 387 -10.00 -24.91 -12.62
C SER A 387 -8.70 -24.98 -13.44
N SER A 388 -8.75 -24.58 -14.72
CA SER A 388 -7.58 -24.44 -15.59
C SER A 388 -6.64 -23.32 -15.15
N ASP A 389 -7.09 -22.39 -14.32
CA ASP A 389 -6.37 -21.17 -13.98
C ASP A 389 -5.60 -21.31 -12.66
N LEU A 390 -5.65 -22.48 -12.01
CA LEU A 390 -4.99 -22.78 -10.74
C LEU A 390 -3.86 -23.82 -10.86
N ASP A 391 -3.19 -23.91 -12.01
CA ASP A 391 -2.02 -24.78 -12.14
C ASP A 391 -0.83 -24.25 -11.31
N HIS A 392 -0.72 -22.93 -11.23
CA HIS A 392 0.10 -22.21 -10.27
C HIS A 392 -0.52 -20.84 -9.99
N VAL A 393 -0.07 -20.20 -8.91
CA VAL A 393 -0.37 -18.81 -8.63
C VAL A 393 0.92 -18.04 -8.43
N GLU A 394 1.00 -16.83 -8.99
CA GLU A 394 2.10 -15.89 -8.76
C GLU A 394 1.60 -14.82 -7.78
N ILE A 395 2.22 -14.77 -6.60
CA ILE A 395 1.95 -13.78 -5.57
C ILE A 395 2.93 -12.63 -5.80
N ARG A 396 2.40 -11.43 -5.99
CA ARG A 396 3.19 -10.21 -6.21
C ARG A 396 3.20 -9.33 -4.98
N GLY A 397 4.37 -8.78 -4.68
CA GLY A 397 4.60 -7.93 -3.54
C GLY A 397 4.42 -6.43 -3.80
N LEU A 398 4.55 -5.62 -2.75
CA LEU A 398 4.55 -4.16 -2.89
C LEU A 398 5.84 -3.62 -3.52
N VAL A 399 6.97 -4.26 -3.27
CA VAL A 399 8.25 -3.90 -3.88
C VAL A 399 8.32 -4.47 -5.28
N ARG A 400 8.70 -3.63 -6.25
CA ARG A 400 8.81 -4.06 -7.64
C ARG A 400 9.83 -5.18 -7.79
N GLY A 401 9.46 -6.25 -8.50
CA GLY A 401 10.31 -7.41 -8.75
C GLY A 401 10.13 -8.52 -7.74
N GLU A 402 9.55 -8.22 -6.57
CA GLU A 402 9.27 -9.21 -5.54
C GLU A 402 8.01 -10.00 -5.88
N SER A 403 8.20 -11.25 -6.30
CA SER A 403 7.13 -12.21 -6.51
C SER A 403 7.55 -13.62 -6.14
N THR A 404 6.56 -14.46 -5.84
CA THR A 404 6.77 -15.89 -5.58
C THR A 404 5.70 -16.71 -6.26
N ILE A 405 6.10 -17.84 -6.85
CA ILE A 405 5.23 -18.72 -7.60
C ILE A 405 4.98 -19.98 -6.79
N ILE A 406 3.72 -20.26 -6.48
CA ILE A 406 3.30 -21.49 -5.80
C ILE A 406 2.62 -22.40 -6.83
N PRO A 407 3.23 -23.54 -7.18
CA PRO A 407 2.59 -24.51 -8.05
C PRO A 407 1.50 -25.27 -7.27
N ARG A 408 0.47 -25.75 -7.98
CA ARG A 408 -0.69 -26.42 -7.38
C ARG A 408 -0.35 -27.57 -6.43
N ARG A 409 0.73 -28.30 -6.70
CA ARG A 409 1.21 -29.41 -5.86
C ARG A 409 1.58 -29.00 -4.43
N ASP A 410 1.87 -27.71 -4.22
CA ASP A 410 2.32 -27.14 -2.96
C ASP A 410 1.18 -26.39 -2.24
N PHE A 411 -0.07 -26.54 -2.71
CA PHE A 411 -1.25 -26.01 -2.01
C PHE A 411 -1.57 -26.87 -0.78
N ASP A 412 -1.84 -26.22 0.36
CA ASP A 412 -2.03 -26.84 1.67
C ASP A 412 -3.16 -27.89 1.72
N THR A 413 -4.22 -27.66 0.95
CA THR A 413 -5.42 -28.51 0.97
C THR A 413 -6.17 -28.34 -0.32
N ASP A 414 -6.55 -29.47 -0.94
CA ASP A 414 -7.48 -29.50 -2.06
C ASP A 414 -8.80 -30.13 -1.60
N ARG A 415 -9.85 -29.30 -1.42
CA ARG A 415 -11.15 -29.76 -0.88
C ARG A 415 -12.20 -29.90 -1.97
N GLU A 416 -12.86 -31.05 -2.05
CA GLU A 416 -14.05 -31.18 -2.90
C GLU A 416 -15.29 -30.65 -2.18
N LEU A 417 -15.94 -29.62 -2.76
CA LEU A 417 -17.26 -29.18 -2.30
C LEU A 417 -18.33 -30.11 -2.87
N ARG A 418 -19.33 -30.42 -2.05
CA ARG A 418 -20.44 -31.32 -2.41
C ARG A 418 -21.70 -30.54 -2.77
N GLN A 419 -22.54 -31.13 -3.62
CA GLN A 419 -23.85 -30.57 -3.94
C GLN A 419 -24.84 -30.83 -2.80
N SER A 420 -25.63 -29.81 -2.47
CA SER A 420 -26.79 -29.95 -1.58
C SER A 420 -28.08 -30.00 -2.39
N ASP A 421 -29.12 -30.62 -1.84
CA ASP A 421 -30.48 -30.60 -2.33
C ASP A 421 -31.40 -30.01 -1.25
N LEU A 422 -32.22 -29.04 -1.62
CA LEU A 422 -33.10 -28.30 -0.72
C LEU A 422 -34.55 -28.48 -1.17
N SER A 423 -35.32 -29.22 -0.38
CA SER A 423 -36.71 -29.53 -0.67
C SER A 423 -37.64 -28.96 0.41
N VAL A 424 -38.88 -28.67 0.03
CA VAL A 424 -39.87 -28.05 0.91
C VAL A 424 -41.21 -28.75 0.76
N THR A 425 -41.71 -29.26 1.89
CA THR A 425 -43.00 -29.96 1.95
C THR A 425 -43.97 -29.16 2.82
N THR A 426 -45.20 -29.01 2.33
CA THR A 426 -46.27 -28.34 3.10
C THR A 426 -46.87 -29.31 4.09
N LEU A 427 -46.76 -29.03 5.38
CA LEU A 427 -47.37 -29.86 6.43
C LEU A 427 -48.81 -29.43 6.72
N ARG A 428 -49.04 -28.11 6.81
CA ARG A 428 -50.35 -27.54 7.11
C ARG A 428 -50.47 -26.15 6.53
N HIS A 429 -51.64 -25.79 6.02
CA HIS A 429 -51.95 -24.41 5.65
C HIS A 429 -53.35 -24.02 6.15
N ASN A 430 -53.58 -22.74 6.37
CA ASN A 430 -54.90 -22.13 6.59
C ASN A 430 -54.94 -20.74 5.95
N ALA A 431 -56.00 -19.97 6.21
CA ALA A 431 -56.18 -18.63 5.64
C ALA A 431 -55.08 -17.61 6.03
N THR A 432 -54.38 -17.84 7.15
CA THR A 432 -53.46 -16.87 7.78
C THR A 432 -52.00 -17.33 7.86
N ALA A 433 -51.74 -18.62 7.71
CA ALA A 433 -50.40 -19.16 7.88
C ALA A 433 -50.23 -20.52 7.19
N MET A 434 -48.99 -20.82 6.83
CA MET A 434 -48.54 -22.07 6.25
C MET A 434 -47.32 -22.60 7.00
N THR A 435 -47.41 -23.83 7.48
CA THR A 435 -46.32 -24.55 8.14
C THR A 435 -45.70 -25.52 7.16
N VAL A 436 -44.39 -25.38 6.96
CA VAL A 436 -43.60 -26.17 6.02
C VAL A 436 -42.48 -26.91 6.74
N GLN A 437 -42.15 -28.09 6.22
CA GLN A 437 -40.94 -28.81 6.54
C GLN A 437 -39.93 -28.57 5.42
N ILE A 438 -38.76 -28.10 5.80
CA ILE A 438 -37.62 -27.92 4.90
C ILE A 438 -36.68 -29.07 5.17
N GLU A 439 -36.22 -29.71 4.10
CA GLU A 439 -35.27 -30.82 4.12
C GLU A 439 -34.02 -30.44 3.33
N LEU A 440 -32.86 -30.64 3.93
CA LEU A 440 -31.55 -30.36 3.36
C LEU A 440 -30.72 -31.64 3.36
N THR A 441 -30.36 -32.10 2.16
CA THR A 441 -29.59 -33.34 1.96
C THR A 441 -28.41 -33.14 1.03
N GLU A 442 -27.46 -34.05 1.06
CA GLU A 442 -26.34 -34.12 0.14
C GLU A 442 -26.72 -34.89 -1.14
N ARG A 443 -26.27 -34.41 -2.31
CA ARG A 443 -26.39 -35.13 -3.58
C ARG A 443 -25.06 -35.77 -3.98
N PRO A 444 -25.04 -37.03 -4.48
CA PRO A 444 -26.18 -37.92 -4.72
C PRO A 444 -26.53 -38.84 -3.54
N SER A 445 -25.79 -38.77 -2.43
CA SER A 445 -25.89 -39.77 -1.34
C SER A 445 -27.24 -39.75 -0.62
N GLY A 446 -27.96 -38.63 -0.62
CA GLY A 446 -29.18 -38.42 0.15
C GLY A 446 -28.93 -38.25 1.65
N SER A 447 -27.67 -38.10 2.06
CA SER A 447 -27.32 -37.96 3.48
C SER A 447 -27.85 -36.64 4.05
N PRO A 448 -28.44 -36.62 5.25
CA PRO A 448 -28.95 -35.39 5.84
C PRO A 448 -27.81 -34.42 6.17
N ILE A 449 -28.04 -33.12 5.94
CA ILE A 449 -27.08 -32.05 6.30
C ILE A 449 -27.59 -31.35 7.56
N ALA A 450 -26.90 -31.57 8.68
CA ALA A 450 -27.20 -30.96 9.96
C ALA A 450 -26.48 -29.61 10.12
N LEU A 451 -27.23 -28.55 10.42
CA LEU A 451 -26.68 -27.19 10.62
C LEU A 451 -26.57 -26.79 12.10
N HIS A 452 -27.03 -27.66 13.00
CA HIS A 452 -27.00 -27.46 14.44
C HIS A 452 -25.67 -27.87 15.10
N GLU A 453 -24.79 -28.61 14.41
CA GLU A 453 -23.48 -28.92 14.92
C GLU A 453 -22.56 -27.69 14.89
N THR A 454 -22.11 -27.27 16.07
CA THR A 454 -20.98 -26.34 16.19
C THR A 454 -19.74 -27.07 15.70
N SER A 455 -19.26 -26.73 14.50
CA SER A 455 -18.00 -27.22 13.95
C SER A 455 -16.91 -27.19 15.01
N ARG A 456 -16.30 -28.35 15.29
CA ARG A 456 -15.18 -28.47 16.22
C ARG A 456 -14.01 -27.63 15.69
N SER A 457 -13.55 -26.69 16.53
CA SER A 457 -12.25 -26.02 16.53
C SER A 457 -11.77 -25.36 15.23
N GLY A 458 -11.83 -24.02 15.21
CA GLY A 458 -10.98 -23.17 14.38
C GLY A 458 -11.00 -21.75 14.94
N ALA A 459 -9.90 -21.30 15.56
CA ALA A 459 -9.78 -19.95 16.10
C ALA A 459 -9.85 -18.92 14.96
N GLY A 460 -10.96 -18.20 14.85
CA GLY A 460 -11.16 -17.12 13.90
C GLY A 460 -12.42 -16.34 14.28
N ARG A 461 -12.26 -15.07 14.61
CA ARG A 461 -13.31 -14.18 15.14
C ARG A 461 -14.43 -14.01 14.09
N GLY A 462 -15.64 -14.44 14.42
CA GLY A 462 -16.85 -14.25 13.60
C GLY A 462 -17.90 -15.33 13.86
N SER A 463 -18.89 -15.03 14.72
CA SER A 463 -19.96 -15.93 15.18
C SER A 463 -20.97 -16.37 14.10
N ASP A 464 -20.74 -16.07 12.82
CA ASP A 464 -21.71 -16.21 11.72
C ASP A 464 -21.27 -17.18 10.61
N ARG A 465 -20.19 -17.94 10.82
CA ARG A 465 -19.63 -18.86 9.79
C ARG A 465 -20.27 -20.26 9.75
N SER A 466 -21.20 -20.56 10.64
CA SER A 466 -22.01 -21.79 10.56
C SER A 466 -23.08 -21.63 9.48
N GLY A 467 -23.23 -22.63 8.60
CA GLY A 467 -24.28 -22.60 7.58
C GLY A 467 -25.70 -22.45 8.16
N TYR A 468 -26.60 -21.87 7.37
CA TYR A 468 -28.01 -21.66 7.75
C TYR A 468 -28.92 -21.72 6.52
N VAL A 469 -30.22 -21.88 6.76
CA VAL A 469 -31.26 -21.73 5.73
C VAL A 469 -32.01 -20.43 5.99
N ALA A 470 -32.12 -19.57 4.98
CA ALA A 470 -32.95 -18.37 4.99
C ALA A 470 -34.36 -18.70 4.48
N VAL A 471 -35.38 -18.27 5.21
CA VAL A 471 -36.80 -18.36 4.84
C VAL A 471 -37.38 -16.95 4.98
N GLY A 472 -37.46 -16.20 3.88
CA GLY A 472 -37.67 -14.75 3.96
C GLY A 472 -36.56 -14.10 4.80
N ASP A 473 -36.92 -13.27 5.78
CA ASP A 473 -35.97 -12.59 6.67
C ASP A 473 -35.49 -13.46 7.86
N ARG A 474 -35.93 -14.71 7.95
CA ARG A 474 -35.63 -15.59 9.09
C ARG A 474 -34.51 -16.57 8.75
N ARG A 475 -33.49 -16.63 9.61
CA ARG A 475 -32.46 -17.68 9.58
C ARG A 475 -32.90 -18.86 10.44
N VAL A 476 -32.82 -20.06 9.90
CA VAL A 476 -33.15 -21.32 10.59
C VAL A 476 -32.04 -22.36 10.36
N LYS A 477 -31.97 -23.35 11.26
CA LYS A 477 -30.98 -24.44 11.21
C LYS A 477 -31.70 -25.78 11.21
N THR A 478 -31.22 -26.71 10.39
CA THR A 478 -31.68 -28.09 10.36
C THR A 478 -31.13 -28.88 11.55
N ASN A 479 -31.90 -29.87 12.00
CA ASN A 479 -31.47 -30.84 13.00
C ASN A 479 -30.56 -31.93 12.40
N GLU A 480 -30.18 -32.93 13.20
CA GLU A 480 -29.34 -34.07 12.79
C GLU A 480 -29.93 -34.87 11.61
N SER A 481 -31.25 -34.82 11.42
CA SER A 481 -31.93 -35.46 10.28
C SER A 481 -32.03 -34.57 9.06
N GLY A 482 -31.41 -33.38 9.06
CA GLY A 482 -31.45 -32.45 7.93
C GLY A 482 -32.79 -31.72 7.80
N LEU A 483 -33.61 -31.71 8.85
CA LEU A 483 -34.98 -31.16 8.81
C LEU A 483 -35.13 -29.92 9.69
N VAL A 484 -35.98 -28.99 9.25
CA VAL A 484 -36.49 -27.88 10.07
C VAL A 484 -37.92 -27.55 9.71
N VAL A 485 -38.75 -27.25 10.72
CA VAL A 485 -40.16 -26.86 10.53
C VAL A 485 -40.31 -25.37 10.77
N VAL A 486 -40.92 -24.66 9.83
CA VAL A 486 -41.09 -23.21 9.86
C VAL A 486 -42.53 -22.84 9.53
N THR A 487 -43.07 -21.84 10.23
CA THR A 487 -44.37 -21.25 9.94
C THR A 487 -44.20 -19.88 9.30
N VAL A 488 -44.84 -19.69 8.14
CA VAL A 488 -44.86 -18.45 7.36
C VAL A 488 -46.29 -17.89 7.39
N ALA A 489 -46.44 -16.61 7.74
CA ALA A 489 -47.75 -15.97 7.87
C ALA A 489 -48.10 -15.08 6.67
N ASP A 490 -47.10 -14.55 5.96
CA ASP A 490 -47.33 -13.57 4.90
C ASP A 490 -47.67 -14.23 3.56
N PRO A 491 -48.82 -13.92 2.94
CA PRO A 491 -49.15 -14.34 1.58
C PRO A 491 -48.09 -13.92 0.56
N GLY A 492 -47.69 -14.83 -0.33
CA GLY A 492 -46.72 -14.50 -1.37
C GLY A 492 -45.85 -15.66 -1.83
N ILE A 493 -44.81 -15.32 -2.58
CA ILE A 493 -43.73 -16.23 -2.97
C ILE A 493 -42.58 -15.99 -1.99
N HIS A 494 -42.13 -17.04 -1.34
CA HIS A 494 -41.01 -17.05 -0.41
C HIS A 494 -39.84 -17.80 -1.03
N THR A 495 -38.70 -17.14 -1.12
CA THR A 495 -37.45 -17.78 -1.52
C THR A 495 -36.81 -18.40 -0.30
N ILE A 496 -36.51 -19.70 -0.38
CA ILE A 496 -35.82 -20.44 0.65
C ILE A 496 -34.42 -20.74 0.13
N ARG A 497 -33.40 -20.27 0.84
CA ARG A 497 -32.01 -20.34 0.38
C ARG A 497 -31.12 -20.97 1.44
N TYR A 498 -30.39 -22.00 1.06
CA TYR A 498 -29.31 -22.55 1.87
C TYR A 498 -28.03 -21.72 1.67
N HIS A 499 -27.51 -21.20 2.78
CA HIS A 499 -26.22 -20.52 2.87
C HIS A 499 -25.24 -21.47 3.56
N PRO A 500 -24.33 -22.13 2.82
CA PRO A 500 -23.38 -23.06 3.41
C PRO A 500 -22.36 -22.32 4.29
N GLY A 501 -21.79 -23.05 5.25
CA GLY A 501 -20.62 -22.58 6.00
C GLY A 501 -19.38 -22.48 5.10
N SER A 502 -18.38 -21.72 5.53
CA SER A 502 -17.13 -21.57 4.77
C SER A 502 -16.40 -22.92 4.65
N TRP A 503 -16.04 -23.29 3.42
CA TRP A 503 -15.29 -24.52 3.11
C TRP A 503 -13.90 -24.58 3.76
N LEU A 504 -13.35 -23.43 4.19
CA LEU A 504 -12.11 -23.35 4.97
C LEU A 504 -12.22 -24.00 6.35
N THR A 505 -13.44 -24.04 6.92
CA THR A 505 -13.68 -24.44 8.32
C THR A 505 -14.66 -25.60 8.45
N HIS A 506 -15.29 -26.02 7.35
CA HIS A 506 -16.29 -27.08 7.33
C HIS A 506 -15.79 -28.25 6.50
N GLU A 507 -15.94 -29.46 7.04
CA GLU A 507 -15.69 -30.71 6.36
C GLU A 507 -16.77 -31.72 6.78
N PRO A 508 -17.63 -32.17 5.86
CA PRO A 508 -17.70 -31.81 4.44
C PRO A 508 -18.13 -30.35 4.19
N ALA A 509 -17.71 -29.79 3.05
CA ALA A 509 -18.14 -28.47 2.58
C ALA A 509 -19.19 -28.61 1.47
N TYR A 510 -20.13 -27.67 1.41
CA TYR A 510 -21.27 -27.72 0.48
C TYR A 510 -21.40 -26.44 -0.34
N VAL A 511 -21.97 -26.54 -1.54
CA VAL A 511 -22.50 -25.38 -2.27
C VAL A 511 -23.91 -25.05 -1.79
N GLY A 512 -24.32 -23.78 -1.93
CA GLY A 512 -25.67 -23.35 -1.57
C GLY A 512 -26.71 -23.75 -2.62
N GLU A 513 -27.95 -23.90 -2.17
CA GLU A 513 -29.11 -24.27 -3.00
C GLU A 513 -30.27 -23.30 -2.74
N THR A 514 -31.14 -23.09 -3.71
CA THR A 514 -32.31 -22.21 -3.57
C THR A 514 -33.56 -22.89 -4.12
N THR A 515 -34.65 -22.77 -3.38
CA THR A 515 -35.97 -23.24 -3.79
C THR A 515 -37.03 -22.19 -3.48
N THR A 516 -38.22 -22.34 -4.03
CA THR A 516 -39.31 -21.36 -3.85
C THR A 516 -40.55 -22.03 -3.28
N LEU A 517 -41.24 -21.29 -2.42
CA LEU A 517 -42.48 -21.69 -1.78
C LEU A 517 -43.54 -20.66 -2.09
N ARG A 518 -44.75 -21.09 -2.47
CA ARG A 518 -45.88 -20.18 -2.69
C ARG A 518 -46.96 -20.42 -1.65
N PHE A 519 -47.37 -19.35 -0.98
CA PHE A 519 -48.50 -19.34 -0.05
C PHE A 519 -49.56 -18.35 -0.55
N HIS A 520 -50.82 -18.77 -0.57
CA HIS A 520 -51.96 -17.92 -0.88
C HIS A 520 -53.15 -18.27 0.02
N PRO A 521 -53.85 -17.30 0.63
CA PRO A 521 -55.00 -17.56 1.52
C PRO A 521 -56.07 -18.42 0.86
N LEU A 522 -56.41 -18.14 -0.41
CA LEU A 522 -57.38 -18.90 -1.20
C LEU A 522 -56.92 -20.30 -1.61
N ALA A 523 -55.67 -20.70 -1.31
CA ALA A 523 -55.23 -22.08 -1.49
C ALA A 523 -55.83 -23.03 -0.43
N SER A 524 -56.50 -22.49 0.59
CA SER A 524 -57.17 -23.23 1.66
C SER A 524 -58.70 -23.08 1.60
N VAL A 525 -59.43 -24.12 2.03
CA VAL A 525 -60.90 -24.08 2.12
C VAL A 525 -61.35 -22.96 3.07
N ASP A 526 -60.68 -22.81 4.20
CA ASP A 526 -60.96 -21.74 5.17
C ASP A 526 -60.79 -20.34 4.55
N GLY A 527 -59.75 -20.15 3.73
CA GLY A 527 -59.52 -18.89 3.02
C GLY A 527 -60.57 -18.60 1.96
N ILE A 528 -61.06 -19.62 1.24
CA ILE A 528 -62.19 -19.46 0.30
C ILE A 528 -63.46 -19.08 1.06
N VAL A 529 -63.75 -19.74 2.19
CA VAL A 529 -64.93 -19.43 3.01
C VAL A 529 -64.84 -18.02 3.59
N ALA A 530 -63.68 -17.64 4.14
CA ALA A 530 -63.44 -16.30 4.66
C ALA A 530 -63.63 -15.23 3.56
N PHE A 531 -63.09 -15.48 2.35
CA PHE A 531 -63.28 -14.59 1.21
C PHE A 531 -64.75 -14.46 0.81
N LEU A 532 -65.51 -15.57 0.74
CA LEU A 532 -66.93 -15.53 0.42
C LEU A 532 -67.74 -14.76 1.47
N ILE A 533 -67.39 -14.91 2.76
CA ILE A 533 -68.02 -14.15 3.84
C ILE A 533 -67.72 -12.65 3.71
N GLU A 534 -66.46 -12.28 3.44
CA GLU A 534 -66.05 -10.89 3.25
C GLU A 534 -66.76 -10.25 2.06
N VAL A 535 -66.79 -10.93 0.92
CA VAL A 535 -67.53 -10.50 -0.28
C VAL A 535 -69.02 -10.35 0.03
N MET A 536 -69.61 -11.29 0.76
CA MET A 536 -71.02 -11.21 1.15
C MET A 536 -71.30 -9.98 2.04
N TRP A 537 -70.43 -9.71 3.02
CA TRP A 537 -70.54 -8.51 3.85
C TRP A 537 -70.38 -7.22 3.06
N GLN A 538 -69.44 -7.17 2.11
CA GLN A 538 -69.20 -6.01 1.27
C GLN A 538 -70.33 -5.76 0.25
N LEU A 539 -71.03 -6.81 -0.17
CA LEU A 539 -72.23 -6.72 -1.01
C LEU A 539 -73.49 -6.37 -0.21
N LEU A 540 -73.49 -6.54 1.11
CA LEU A 540 -74.67 -6.32 1.96
C LEU A 540 -75.25 -4.90 1.86
N PRO A 541 -74.46 -3.80 1.83
CA PRO A 541 -74.98 -2.46 1.58
C PRO A 541 -75.66 -2.32 0.23
N PHE A 542 -75.15 -2.97 -0.82
CA PHE A 542 -75.76 -2.95 -2.15
C PHE A 542 -77.06 -3.74 -2.19
N VAL A 543 -77.11 -4.88 -1.50
CA VAL A 543 -78.33 -5.68 -1.35
C VAL A 543 -79.38 -4.89 -0.55
N VAL A 544 -79.00 -4.21 0.53
CA VAL A 544 -79.88 -3.35 1.32
C VAL A 544 -80.35 -2.15 0.51
N MET A 545 -79.47 -1.49 -0.25
CA MET A 545 -79.82 -0.38 -1.13
C MET A 545 -80.75 -0.83 -2.27
N PHE A 546 -80.48 -1.99 -2.88
CA PHE A 546 -81.33 -2.58 -3.91
C PHE A 546 -82.71 -2.94 -3.35
N TYR A 547 -82.77 -3.55 -2.15
CA TYR A 547 -84.03 -3.86 -1.47
C TYR A 547 -84.80 -2.59 -1.08
N ALA A 548 -84.14 -1.59 -0.51
CA ALA A 548 -84.74 -0.30 -0.15
C ALA A 548 -85.23 0.43 -1.40
N GLY A 549 -84.43 0.50 -2.46
CA GLY A 549 -84.80 1.07 -3.76
C GLY A 549 -86.00 0.35 -4.38
N HIS A 550 -86.03 -0.98 -4.35
CA HIS A 550 -87.16 -1.76 -4.86
C HIS A 550 -88.43 -1.55 -4.00
N ARG A 551 -88.29 -1.39 -2.68
CA ARG A 551 -89.41 -1.10 -1.77
C ARG A 551 -89.95 0.33 -1.94
N VAL A 552 -89.07 1.31 -2.16
CA VAL A 552 -89.42 2.69 -2.50
C VAL A 552 -90.14 2.74 -3.86
N LEU A 553 -89.62 2.05 -4.88
CA LEU A 553 -90.30 1.88 -6.19
C LEU A 553 -91.69 1.24 -6.06
N ARG A 554 -91.85 0.27 -5.15
CA ARG A 554 -93.16 -0.33 -4.83
C ARG A 554 -94.12 0.62 -4.08
N GLN A 555 -93.60 1.52 -3.23
CA GLN A 555 -94.43 2.51 -2.52
C GLN A 555 -94.80 3.72 -3.37
N PHE A 556 -93.98 4.09 -4.37
CA PHE A 556 -94.25 5.20 -5.28
C PHE A 556 -94.98 4.80 -6.58
N GLY A 557 -95.47 3.56 -6.69
CA GLY A 557 -96.39 3.19 -7.77
C GLY A 557 -95.81 3.32 -9.19
N LEU A 558 -94.51 3.10 -9.38
CA LEU A 558 -93.94 2.93 -10.72
C LEU A 558 -94.01 1.45 -11.12
N HIS A 559 -95.24 0.96 -11.35
CA HIS A 559 -95.45 -0.02 -12.40
C HIS A 559 -95.64 0.77 -13.69
N ASN A 560 -94.65 0.72 -14.59
CA ASN A 560 -94.88 0.66 -16.05
C ASN A 560 -93.55 0.60 -16.82
N ARG A 561 -93.09 -0.63 -17.05
CA ARG A 561 -92.79 -1.30 -18.34
C ARG A 561 -91.61 -2.24 -18.22
#